data_AF-A0AAD9IDB2-F1
#
_entry.id   AF-A0AAD9IDB2-F1
#
_cell.length_a   1.000
_cell.length_b   1.000
_cell.length_c   1.000
_cell.angle_alpha   90.00
_cell.angle_beta   90.00
_cell.angle_gamma   90.00
#
_symmetry.space_group_name_H-M   'P 1'
#
loop_
_entity.id
_entity.type
_entity.pdbx_description
1 polymer ?
#
loop_
_entity_poly.entity_id
_entity_poly.type
_entity_poly.pdbx_seq_one_letter_code
_entity_poly.pdbx_strand_id
1 'polypeptide(L)'
;MMKSQLDMKQKLRDALDTARAAELALREVTSSLRAAKQQIALDTLPFDFEPLSLDFPALTLQCLEPPPTLFSSTQYPTATSWSISPPGSRQYEALRKWFSTQFRNWKFTCRVATTVVSDDLSYPPPDTIPPDDNRAAIKKAEKAAETLELQVDEHLESMYNVWEGLAPQRRQELWILDQHALKQENANLKLQIENLNRLQQPREFKISGLRATGRRCKTRQAGIKLQHILL
;
A
#
# COMPACT_ATOMS: atom_id res chain seq x y z
N MET A 1 31.84 16.52 -55.63
CA MET A 1 32.38 15.65 -54.57
C MET A 1 32.42 16.31 -53.18
N MET A 2 32.86 17.58 -53.05
CA MET A 2 32.95 18.27 -51.74
C MET A 2 31.62 18.42 -50.96
N LYS A 3 30.49 18.62 -51.65
CA LYS A 3 29.17 18.82 -51.01
C LYS A 3 28.72 17.62 -50.16
N SER A 4 28.86 16.41 -50.71
CA SER A 4 28.54 15.15 -50.01
C SER A 4 29.39 14.92 -48.74
N GLN A 5 30.67 15.31 -48.76
CA GLN A 5 31.56 15.26 -47.59
C GLN A 5 31.12 16.22 -46.47
N LEU A 6 30.65 17.42 -46.83
CA LEU A 6 30.13 18.39 -45.87
C LEU A 6 28.79 17.93 -45.27
N ASP A 7 27.89 17.41 -46.11
CA ASP A 7 26.60 16.86 -45.66
C ASP A 7 26.80 15.67 -44.69
N MET A 8 27.80 14.81 -44.96
CA MET A 8 28.12 13.69 -44.06
C MET A 8 28.70 14.15 -42.72
N LYS A 9 29.58 15.16 -42.72
CA LYS A 9 30.10 15.79 -41.50
C LYS A 9 29.02 16.52 -40.71
N GLN A 10 28.06 17.14 -41.39
CA GLN A 10 26.94 17.80 -40.74
C GLN A 10 26.04 16.78 -40.04
N LYS A 11 25.63 15.73 -40.73
CA LYS A 11 24.83 14.63 -40.15
C LYS A 11 25.49 14.00 -38.93
N LEU A 12 26.82 13.82 -38.96
CA LEU A 12 27.56 13.28 -37.82
C LEU A 12 27.53 14.23 -36.61
N ARG A 13 27.63 15.54 -36.83
CA ARG A 13 27.50 16.57 -35.77
C ARG A 13 26.08 16.60 -35.21
N ASP A 14 25.08 16.63 -36.08
CA ASP A 14 23.66 16.64 -35.67
C ASP A 14 23.30 15.38 -34.87
N ALA A 15 23.83 14.22 -35.24
CA ALA A 15 23.62 12.97 -34.51
C ALA A 15 24.28 12.98 -33.12
N LEU A 16 25.49 13.57 -33.01
CA LEU A 16 26.18 13.74 -31.72
C LEU A 16 25.43 14.70 -30.81
N ASP A 17 24.98 15.83 -31.34
CA ASP A 17 24.19 16.82 -30.60
C ASP A 17 22.84 16.24 -30.14
N THR A 18 22.20 15.43 -31.00
CA THR A 18 20.96 14.72 -30.65
C THR A 18 21.19 13.68 -29.56
N ALA A 19 22.28 12.91 -29.63
CA ALA A 19 22.64 11.94 -28.60
C ALA A 19 22.92 12.63 -27.25
N ARG A 20 23.61 13.78 -27.28
CA ARG A 20 23.87 14.59 -26.08
C ARG A 20 22.61 15.21 -25.50
N ALA A 21 21.70 15.69 -26.36
CA ALA A 21 20.39 16.19 -25.93
C ALA A 21 19.54 15.08 -25.30
N ALA A 22 19.55 13.87 -25.87
CA ALA A 22 18.86 12.71 -25.32
C ALA A 22 19.44 12.27 -23.96
N GLU A 23 20.77 12.32 -23.79
CA GLU A 23 21.43 12.06 -22.51
C GLU A 23 20.98 13.07 -21.44
N LEU A 24 21.02 14.36 -21.75
CA LEU A 24 20.61 15.41 -20.82
C LEU A 24 19.12 15.31 -20.47
N ALA A 25 18.26 15.01 -21.44
CA ALA A 25 16.84 14.79 -21.20
C ALA A 25 16.59 13.57 -20.29
N LEU A 26 17.31 12.45 -20.48
CA LEU A 26 17.19 11.29 -19.61
C LEU A 26 17.68 11.60 -18.18
N ARG A 27 18.75 12.40 -18.06
CA ARG A 27 19.25 12.87 -16.76
C ARG A 27 18.20 13.72 -16.04
N GLU A 28 17.54 14.65 -16.73
CA GLU A 28 16.49 15.48 -16.16
C GLU A 28 15.24 14.66 -15.75
N VAL A 29 14.82 13.71 -16.59
CA VAL A 29 13.67 12.83 -16.26
C VAL A 29 13.99 11.90 -15.09
N THR A 30 15.21 11.35 -15.02
CA THR A 30 15.61 10.49 -13.89
C THR A 30 15.86 11.28 -12.61
N SER A 31 16.39 12.51 -12.70
CA SER A 31 16.57 13.39 -11.55
C SER A 31 15.23 13.90 -11.00
N SER A 32 14.31 14.31 -11.86
CA SER A 32 12.95 14.71 -11.46
C SER A 32 12.16 13.56 -10.84
N LEU A 33 12.24 12.35 -11.42
CA LEU A 33 11.62 11.15 -10.82
C LEU A 33 12.19 10.85 -9.43
N ARG A 34 13.50 11.00 -9.24
CA ARG A 34 14.15 10.77 -7.95
C ARG A 34 13.76 11.83 -6.92
N ALA A 35 13.75 13.10 -7.31
CA ALA A 35 13.30 14.20 -6.46
C ALA A 35 11.84 14.01 -6.00
N ALA A 36 10.96 13.62 -6.93
CA ALA A 36 9.57 13.31 -6.60
C ALA A 36 9.45 12.12 -5.63
N LYS A 37 10.23 11.04 -5.84
CA LYS A 37 10.25 9.91 -4.90
C LYS A 37 10.71 10.29 -3.50
N GLN A 38 11.62 11.24 -3.37
CA GLN A 38 12.12 11.72 -2.08
C GLN A 38 11.11 12.59 -1.36
N GLN A 39 10.46 13.51 -2.08
CA GLN A 39 9.39 14.32 -1.52
C GLN A 39 8.27 13.43 -0.98
N ILE A 40 7.87 12.40 -1.74
CA ILE A 40 6.88 11.42 -1.26
C ILE A 40 7.37 10.71 0.01
N ALA A 41 8.63 10.25 0.05
CA ALA A 41 9.17 9.55 1.22
C ALA A 41 9.33 10.43 2.47
N LEU A 42 9.48 11.75 2.29
CA LEU A 42 9.66 12.72 3.36
C LEU A 42 8.31 13.24 3.91
N ASP A 43 7.32 13.40 3.04
CA ASP A 43 5.98 13.88 3.39
C ASP A 43 5.06 12.77 3.92
N THR A 44 5.49 11.51 3.85
CA THR A 44 4.69 10.36 4.32
C THR A 44 4.96 10.07 5.80
N LEU A 45 3.91 10.07 6.61
CA LEU A 45 3.92 9.62 7.99
C LEU A 45 4.23 8.11 8.09
N PRO A 46 4.76 7.61 9.22
CA PRO A 46 5.02 6.18 9.41
C PRO A 46 3.76 5.32 9.40
N PHE A 47 2.58 5.93 9.56
CA PHE A 47 1.28 5.26 9.58
C PHE A 47 0.29 6.02 8.68
N ASP A 48 -0.71 5.29 8.21
CA ASP A 48 -1.87 5.79 7.47
C ASP A 48 -3.04 6.17 8.40
N PHE A 49 -2.88 5.97 9.71
CA PHE A 49 -3.83 6.35 10.76
C PHE A 49 -3.13 7.09 11.90
N GLU A 50 -3.91 7.77 12.75
CA GLU A 50 -3.41 8.51 13.91
C GLU A 50 -3.37 7.61 15.16
N PRO A 51 -2.20 7.05 15.55
CA PRO A 51 -2.12 6.04 16.62
C PRO A 51 -2.52 6.57 18.00
N LEU A 52 -2.37 7.88 18.24
CA LEU A 52 -2.69 8.53 19.51
C LEU A 52 -4.20 8.76 19.71
N SER A 53 -5.00 8.59 18.66
CA SER A 53 -6.46 8.79 18.71
C SER A 53 -7.23 7.52 19.11
N LEU A 54 -6.56 6.36 19.07
CA LEU A 54 -7.16 5.06 19.23
C LEU A 54 -6.88 4.48 20.62
N ASP A 55 -7.89 3.82 21.18
CA ASP A 55 -7.79 3.08 22.44
C ASP A 55 -7.04 1.75 22.24
N PHE A 56 -6.58 1.14 23.33
CA PHE A 56 -5.84 -0.13 23.28
C PHE A 56 -6.54 -1.24 22.45
N PRO A 57 -7.85 -1.52 22.65
CA PRO A 57 -8.52 -2.54 21.84
C PRO A 57 -8.65 -2.16 20.36
N ALA A 58 -8.90 -0.89 20.05
CA ALA A 58 -8.94 -0.41 18.67
C ALA A 58 -7.57 -0.53 17.99
N LEU A 59 -6.48 -0.22 18.69
CA LEU A 59 -5.11 -0.41 18.19
C LEU A 59 -4.82 -1.89 17.93
N THR A 60 -5.29 -2.82 18.79
CA THR A 60 -5.12 -4.25 18.53
C THR A 60 -5.83 -4.71 17.26
N LEU A 61 -6.98 -4.12 16.93
CA LEU A 61 -7.73 -4.44 15.72
C LEU A 61 -7.10 -3.85 14.47
N GLN A 62 -6.56 -2.64 14.57
CA GLN A 62 -5.95 -1.94 13.45
C GLN A 62 -4.58 -2.53 13.07
N CYS A 63 -3.78 -2.93 14.06
CA CYS A 63 -2.37 -3.27 13.85
C CYS A 63 -2.11 -4.78 13.77
N LEU A 64 -2.92 -5.62 14.41
CA LEU A 64 -2.72 -7.07 14.41
C LEU A 64 -3.56 -7.76 13.33
N GLU A 65 -3.06 -8.88 12.83
CA GLU A 65 -3.74 -9.63 11.77
C GLU A 65 -5.02 -10.32 12.28
N PRO A 66 -6.03 -10.50 11.41
CA PRO A 66 -7.15 -11.36 11.75
C PRO A 66 -6.68 -12.79 12.02
N PRO A 67 -7.21 -13.46 13.05
CA PRO A 67 -6.82 -14.82 13.38
C PRO A 67 -7.06 -15.75 12.18
N PRO A 68 -6.09 -16.61 11.81
CA PRO A 68 -6.18 -17.46 10.63
C PRO A 68 -7.37 -18.42 10.74
N THR A 69 -8.27 -18.37 9.77
CA THR A 69 -9.46 -19.24 9.71
C THR A 69 -9.18 -20.46 8.83
N LEU A 70 -8.39 -21.42 9.33
CA LEU A 70 -8.30 -22.75 8.72
C LEU A 70 -8.84 -23.77 9.74
N PHE A 71 -10.12 -24.10 9.59
CA PHE A 71 -10.77 -25.30 10.16
C PHE A 71 -10.92 -25.45 11.69
N SER A 72 -10.86 -24.39 12.50
CA SER A 72 -11.03 -24.54 13.96
C SER A 72 -12.21 -23.73 14.52
N SER A 73 -13.09 -24.41 15.26
CA SER A 73 -14.12 -23.81 16.12
C SER A 73 -13.54 -22.99 17.29
N THR A 74 -12.23 -23.06 17.53
CA THR A 74 -11.51 -22.19 18.46
C THR A 74 -10.32 -21.54 17.75
N GLN A 75 -10.39 -20.21 17.58
CA GLN A 75 -9.29 -19.42 17.04
C GLN A 75 -8.26 -19.23 18.15
N TYR A 76 -7.07 -19.84 18.00
CA TYR A 76 -5.98 -19.60 18.94
C TYR A 76 -5.29 -18.28 18.59
N PRO A 77 -5.09 -17.37 19.55
CA PRO A 77 -4.32 -16.17 19.30
C PRO A 77 -2.87 -16.54 18.98
N THR A 78 -2.39 -16.14 17.80
CA THR A 78 -0.98 -16.17 17.42
C THR A 78 -0.32 -14.89 17.92
N ALA A 79 1.02 -14.86 18.03
CA ALA A 79 1.77 -13.69 18.50
C ALA A 79 1.60 -12.42 17.63
N THR A 80 0.97 -12.54 16.46
CA THR A 80 0.73 -11.45 15.50
C THR A 80 -0.76 -11.25 15.19
N SER A 81 -1.66 -12.01 15.82
CA SER A 81 -3.10 -11.95 15.53
C SER A 81 -3.92 -11.57 16.76
N TRP A 82 -5.04 -10.86 16.55
CA TRP A 82 -5.99 -10.61 17.63
C TRP A 82 -6.78 -11.89 18.00
N SER A 83 -7.44 -11.86 19.16
CA SER A 83 -8.16 -13.03 19.72
C SER A 83 -9.67 -12.83 19.76
N ILE A 84 -10.44 -13.90 19.91
CA ILE A 84 -11.88 -13.79 20.25
C ILE A 84 -12.05 -13.26 21.68
N SER A 85 -11.10 -13.56 22.57
CA SER A 85 -11.08 -12.99 23.92
C SER A 85 -10.55 -11.56 23.92
N PRO A 86 -10.88 -10.76 24.94
CA PRO A 86 -10.37 -9.40 25.07
C PRO A 86 -8.83 -9.38 25.07
N PRO A 87 -8.20 -8.38 24.45
CA PRO A 87 -6.74 -8.31 24.36
C PRO A 87 -6.09 -8.19 25.74
N GLY A 88 -4.96 -8.85 25.94
CA GLY A 88 -4.20 -8.85 27.18
C GLY A 88 -2.71 -8.59 26.95
N SER A 89 -1.89 -8.96 27.94
CA SER A 89 -0.43 -8.74 27.94
C SER A 89 0.27 -9.24 26.67
N ARG A 90 -0.14 -10.41 26.14
CA ARG A 90 0.44 -10.95 24.91
C ARG A 90 0.19 -10.05 23.69
N GLN A 91 -1.01 -9.48 23.57
CA GLN A 91 -1.34 -8.55 22.49
C GLN A 91 -0.64 -7.20 22.66
N TYR A 92 -0.44 -6.76 23.91
CA TYR A 92 0.36 -5.58 24.21
C TYR A 92 1.82 -5.73 23.75
N GLU A 93 2.48 -6.85 24.07
CA GLU A 93 3.83 -7.12 23.59
C GLU A 93 3.90 -7.22 22.06
N ALA A 94 2.88 -7.81 21.43
CA ALA A 94 2.78 -7.90 19.98
C ALA A 94 2.67 -6.50 19.34
N LEU A 95 1.84 -5.61 19.91
CA LEU A 95 1.69 -4.24 19.45
C LEU A 95 3.00 -3.45 19.56
N ARG A 96 3.71 -3.54 20.69
CA ARG A 96 5.02 -2.87 20.85
C ARG A 96 6.01 -3.30 19.77
N LYS A 97 6.09 -4.61 19.51
CA LYS A 97 6.95 -5.16 18.44
C LYS A 97 6.51 -4.68 17.06
N TRP A 98 5.20 -4.59 16.82
CA TRP A 98 4.64 -4.10 15.57
C TRP A 98 5.02 -2.64 15.33
N PHE A 99 4.77 -1.74 16.29
CA PHE A 99 5.12 -0.32 16.18
C PHE A 99 6.62 -0.12 15.95
N SER A 100 7.46 -0.77 16.75
CA SER A 100 8.93 -0.71 16.55
C SER A 100 9.35 -1.17 15.15
N THR A 101 8.70 -2.21 14.63
CA THR A 101 8.97 -2.70 13.27
C THR A 101 8.54 -1.69 12.21
N GLN A 102 7.37 -1.06 12.36
CA GLN A 102 6.88 -0.03 11.43
C GLN A 102 7.78 1.20 11.42
N PHE A 103 8.14 1.73 12.59
CA PHE A 103 9.09 2.84 12.70
C PHE A 103 10.44 2.50 12.08
N ARG A 104 10.95 1.28 12.29
CA ARG A 104 12.19 0.81 11.68
C ARG A 104 12.09 0.73 10.15
N ASN A 105 10.99 0.22 9.63
CA ASN A 105 10.75 0.10 8.19
C ASN A 105 10.63 1.48 7.53
N TRP A 106 9.94 2.42 8.19
CA TRP A 106 9.85 3.81 7.75
C TRP A 106 11.24 4.48 7.76
N LYS A 107 12.00 4.38 8.86
CA LYS A 107 13.38 4.90 8.95
C LYS A 107 14.28 4.31 7.86
N PHE A 108 14.16 3.02 7.57
CA PHE A 108 14.88 2.37 6.47
C PHE A 108 14.48 2.96 5.12
N THR A 109 13.18 3.18 4.89
CA THR A 109 12.65 3.78 3.65
C THR A 109 13.17 5.20 3.44
N CYS A 110 13.17 6.04 4.48
CA CYS A 110 13.73 7.40 4.43
C CYS A 110 15.24 7.38 4.13
N ARG A 111 16.00 6.48 4.76
CA ARG A 111 17.45 6.35 4.53
C ARG A 111 17.77 5.86 3.12
N VAL A 112 17.04 4.86 2.61
CA VAL A 112 17.22 4.33 1.24
C VAL A 112 16.87 5.40 0.20
N ALA A 113 15.81 6.19 0.41
CA ALA A 113 15.49 7.31 -0.45
C ALA A 113 16.63 8.36 -0.52
N THR A 114 17.42 8.45 0.56
CA THR A 114 18.53 9.40 0.70
C THR A 114 19.84 8.88 0.11
N THR A 115 20.20 7.59 0.30
CA THR A 115 21.49 7.05 -0.20
C THR A 115 21.54 6.94 -1.72
N VAL A 116 20.39 6.82 -2.40
CA VAL A 116 20.28 6.83 -3.87
C VAL A 116 20.69 8.19 -4.48
N VAL A 117 20.86 9.24 -3.66
CA VAL A 117 21.43 10.55 -4.06
C VAL A 117 22.95 10.52 -4.10
N SER A 118 23.59 9.74 -3.23
CA SER A 118 25.03 9.81 -3.02
C SER A 118 25.84 8.93 -3.98
N ASP A 119 25.21 7.94 -4.61
CA ASP A 119 25.88 6.97 -5.49
C ASP A 119 26.00 7.43 -6.95
N ASP A 120 25.82 8.72 -7.22
CA ASP A 120 26.08 9.31 -8.54
C ASP A 120 27.59 9.59 -8.70
N LEU A 121 28.38 8.52 -8.77
CA LEU A 121 29.82 8.55 -9.10
C LEU A 121 30.09 8.84 -10.59
N SER A 122 29.14 9.44 -11.33
CA SER A 122 29.35 9.83 -12.73
C SER A 122 29.86 11.26 -12.84
N TYR A 123 31.13 11.39 -13.23
CA TYR A 123 31.79 12.65 -13.53
C TYR A 123 31.20 13.32 -14.79
N PRO A 124 31.05 14.66 -14.86
CA PRO A 124 31.26 15.65 -13.81
C PRO A 124 30.00 15.94 -12.97
N PRO A 125 30.15 16.38 -11.70
CA PRO A 125 29.02 16.63 -10.80
C PRO A 125 28.13 17.79 -11.29
N PRO A 126 26.80 17.70 -11.17
CA PRO A 126 25.89 18.81 -11.48
C PRO A 126 25.93 19.91 -10.39
N ASP A 127 26.12 21.17 -10.79
CA ASP A 127 26.16 22.35 -9.91
C ASP A 127 24.78 22.82 -9.36
N THR A 128 23.71 22.03 -9.48
CA THR A 128 22.33 22.58 -9.46
C THR A 128 21.36 22.02 -8.43
N ILE A 129 21.82 21.45 -7.31
CA ILE A 129 20.92 21.15 -6.18
C ILE A 129 21.61 21.52 -4.86
N PRO A 130 21.07 22.44 -4.04
CA PRO A 130 21.56 22.67 -2.68
C PRO A 130 21.31 21.39 -1.87
N PRO A 131 22.34 20.65 -1.44
CA PRO A 131 22.17 19.41 -0.66
C PRO A 131 21.68 19.69 0.78
N ASP A 132 21.66 20.96 1.18
CA ASP A 132 21.52 21.39 2.58
C ASP A 132 20.07 21.33 3.06
N ASP A 133 19.11 21.75 2.23
CA ASP A 133 17.69 21.77 2.60
C ASP A 133 17.12 20.36 2.78
N ASN A 134 17.48 19.42 1.91
CA ASN A 134 17.01 18.03 1.98
C ASN A 134 17.55 17.32 3.23
N ARG A 135 18.83 17.51 3.55
CA ARG A 135 19.44 16.91 4.74
C ARG A 135 18.84 17.47 6.03
N ALA A 136 18.54 18.77 6.06
CA ALA A 136 17.85 19.40 7.18
C ALA A 136 16.41 18.89 7.33
N ALA A 137 15.69 18.73 6.22
CA ALA A 137 14.32 18.23 6.23
C ALA A 137 14.24 16.76 6.67
N ILE A 138 15.18 15.91 6.24
CA ILE A 138 15.29 14.51 6.70
C ILE A 138 15.56 14.47 8.20
N LYS A 139 16.54 15.23 8.71
CA LYS A 139 16.79 15.29 10.16
C LYS A 139 15.57 15.75 10.96
N LYS A 140 14.80 16.68 10.41
CA LYS A 140 13.55 17.14 11.03
C LYS A 140 12.49 16.03 11.04
N ALA A 141 12.33 15.30 9.94
CA ALA A 141 11.41 14.16 9.84
C ALA A 141 11.83 13.01 10.77
N GLU A 142 13.13 12.68 10.83
CA GLU A 142 13.68 11.68 11.76
C GLU A 142 13.39 12.08 13.21
N LYS A 143 13.65 13.33 13.59
CA LYS A 143 13.36 13.84 14.94
C LYS A 143 11.85 13.83 15.26
N ALA A 144 11.01 14.15 14.29
CA ALA A 144 9.55 14.07 14.45
C ALA A 144 9.09 12.62 14.66
N ALA A 145 9.64 11.67 13.90
CA ALA A 145 9.34 10.26 14.05
C ALA A 145 9.87 9.68 15.38
N GLU A 146 11.03 10.11 15.86
CA GLU A 146 11.53 9.74 17.20
C GLU A 146 10.62 10.27 18.31
N THR A 147 10.12 11.50 18.16
CA THR A 147 9.17 12.09 19.11
C THR A 147 7.85 11.30 19.10
N LEU A 148 7.36 10.94 17.91
CA LEU A 148 6.14 10.15 17.76
C LEU A 148 6.32 8.73 18.31
N GLU A 149 7.48 8.11 18.12
CA GLU A 149 7.80 6.78 18.66
C GLU A 149 7.71 6.78 20.19
N LEU A 150 8.27 7.81 20.86
CA LEU A 150 8.15 7.98 22.31
C LEU A 150 6.68 8.16 22.74
N GLN A 151 5.95 9.05 22.05
CA GLN A 151 4.55 9.32 22.37
C GLN A 151 3.65 8.10 22.20
N VAL A 152 3.89 7.29 21.16
CA VAL A 152 3.15 6.05 20.92
C VAL A 152 3.45 5.01 22.01
N ASP A 153 4.71 4.87 22.42
CA ASP A 153 5.08 3.93 23.50
C ASP A 153 4.44 4.35 24.84
N GLU A 154 4.50 5.63 25.20
CA GLU A 154 3.86 6.19 26.40
C GLU A 154 2.33 6.06 26.35
N HIS A 155 1.71 6.38 25.21
CA HIS A 155 0.26 6.24 25.00
C HIS A 155 -0.17 4.78 25.13
N LEU A 156 0.57 3.86 24.52
CA LEU A 156 0.26 2.45 24.57
C LEU A 156 0.35 1.90 26.00
N GLU A 157 1.37 2.28 26.76
CA GLU A 157 1.51 1.91 28.17
C GLU A 157 0.36 2.48 29.02
N SER A 158 0.04 3.76 28.85
CA SER A 158 -1.05 4.43 29.54
C SER A 158 -2.41 3.77 29.26
N MET A 159 -2.73 3.54 27.98
CA MET A 159 -3.99 2.90 27.58
C MET A 159 -4.07 1.45 28.03
N TYR A 160 -2.95 0.72 28.02
CA TYR A 160 -2.91 -0.65 28.53
C TYR A 160 -3.17 -0.71 30.03
N ASN A 161 -2.59 0.21 30.82
CA ASN A 161 -2.84 0.30 32.26
C ASN A 161 -4.31 0.63 32.57
N VAL A 162 -4.91 1.57 31.84
CA VAL A 162 -6.34 1.89 31.96
C VAL A 162 -7.18 0.67 31.61
N TRP A 163 -6.86 -0.01 30.52
CA TRP A 163 -7.55 -1.21 30.06
C TRP A 163 -7.47 -2.35 31.08
N GLU A 164 -6.28 -2.62 31.64
CA GLU A 164 -6.08 -3.67 32.63
C GLU A 164 -6.84 -3.39 33.94
N GLY A 165 -6.96 -2.11 34.32
CA GLY A 165 -7.74 -1.67 35.48
C GLY A 165 -9.26 -1.85 35.34
N LEU A 166 -9.78 -2.12 34.14
CA LEU A 166 -11.22 -2.35 33.93
C LEU A 166 -11.66 -3.74 34.41
N ALA A 167 -12.87 -3.82 34.96
CA ALA A 167 -13.52 -5.07 35.29
C ALA A 167 -13.59 -6.01 34.06
N PRO A 168 -13.40 -7.33 34.23
CA PRO A 168 -13.35 -8.26 33.10
C PRO A 168 -14.65 -8.27 32.28
N GLN A 169 -15.81 -8.05 32.91
CA GLN A 169 -17.09 -7.92 32.20
C GLN A 169 -17.10 -6.72 31.25
N ARG A 170 -16.64 -5.55 31.72
CA ARG A 170 -16.61 -4.33 30.92
C ARG A 170 -15.62 -4.43 29.74
N ARG A 171 -14.48 -5.08 29.94
CA ARG A 171 -13.53 -5.39 28.85
C ARG A 171 -14.17 -6.26 27.78
N GLN A 172 -14.93 -7.28 28.18
CA GLN A 172 -15.65 -8.14 27.24
C GLN A 172 -16.68 -7.36 26.42
N GLU A 173 -17.45 -6.48 27.06
CA GLU A 173 -18.46 -5.65 26.39
C GLU A 173 -17.83 -4.72 25.34
N LEU A 174 -16.80 -3.94 25.74
CA LEU A 174 -16.09 -3.05 24.84
C LEU A 174 -15.45 -3.81 23.67
N TRP A 175 -14.85 -4.96 23.96
CA TRP A 175 -14.24 -5.78 22.93
C TRP A 175 -15.23 -6.28 21.87
N ILE A 176 -16.43 -6.71 22.30
CA ILE A 176 -17.47 -7.15 21.37
C ILE A 176 -17.95 -5.99 20.51
N LEU A 177 -18.09 -4.80 21.09
CA LEU A 177 -18.52 -3.60 20.37
C LEU A 177 -17.52 -3.23 19.26
N ASP A 178 -16.23 -3.17 19.57
CA ASP A 178 -15.19 -2.83 18.60
C ASP A 178 -15.10 -3.87 17.47
N GLN A 179 -15.20 -5.16 17.82
CA GLN A 179 -15.26 -6.26 16.84
C GLN A 179 -16.46 -6.13 15.90
N HIS A 180 -17.63 -5.73 16.43
CA HIS A 180 -18.82 -5.54 15.61
C HIS A 180 -18.68 -4.31 14.70
N ALA A 181 -18.15 -3.20 15.22
CA ALA A 181 -17.90 -1.99 14.45
C ALA A 181 -16.94 -2.27 13.27
N LEU A 182 -15.83 -2.97 13.52
CA LEU A 182 -14.88 -3.37 12.48
C LEU A 182 -15.54 -4.27 11.42
N LYS A 183 -16.40 -5.21 11.82
CA LYS A 183 -17.14 -6.07 10.87
C LYS A 183 -18.11 -5.26 10.02
N GLN A 184 -18.79 -4.28 10.60
CA GLN A 184 -19.71 -3.41 9.90
C GLN A 184 -19.00 -2.52 8.88
N GLU A 185 -17.86 -1.93 9.25
CA GLU A 185 -17.03 -1.15 8.34
C GLU A 185 -16.56 -2.02 7.16
N ASN A 186 -16.06 -3.23 7.44
CA ASN A 186 -15.67 -4.19 6.42
C ASN A 186 -16.83 -4.55 5.47
N ALA A 187 -18.06 -4.66 5.97
CA ALA A 187 -19.23 -4.89 5.14
C ALA A 187 -19.54 -3.66 4.25
N ASN A 188 -19.42 -2.45 4.80
CA ASN A 188 -19.62 -1.21 4.05
C ASN A 188 -18.57 -1.03 2.94
N LEU A 189 -17.29 -1.21 3.26
CA LEU A 189 -16.19 -1.15 2.29
C LEU A 189 -16.39 -2.19 1.17
N LYS A 190 -16.82 -3.41 1.50
CA LYS A 190 -17.16 -4.43 0.49
C LYS A 190 -18.28 -3.98 -0.44
N LEU A 191 -19.34 -3.35 0.09
CA LEU A 191 -20.43 -2.80 -0.73
C LEU A 191 -19.95 -1.66 -1.64
N GLN A 192 -19.07 -0.79 -1.13
CA GLN A 192 -18.48 0.28 -1.94
C GLN A 192 -17.62 -0.30 -3.06
N ILE A 193 -16.76 -1.26 -2.76
CA ILE A 193 -15.94 -1.98 -3.75
C ILE A 193 -16.85 -2.65 -4.78
N GLU A 194 -17.93 -3.30 -4.37
CA GLU A 194 -18.88 -3.92 -5.30
C GLU A 194 -19.54 -2.88 -6.22
N ASN A 195 -19.95 -1.74 -5.68
CA ASN A 195 -20.51 -0.65 -6.46
C ASN A 195 -19.49 -0.08 -7.46
N LEU A 196 -18.27 0.20 -7.01
CA LEU A 196 -17.19 0.66 -7.89
C LEU A 196 -16.88 -0.37 -8.97
N ASN A 197 -16.84 -1.65 -8.63
CA ASN A 197 -16.63 -2.73 -9.59
C ASN A 197 -17.76 -2.78 -10.64
N ARG A 198 -19.03 -2.63 -10.23
CA ARG A 198 -20.18 -2.51 -11.15
C ARG A 198 -20.04 -1.32 -12.11
N LEU A 199 -19.51 -0.19 -11.64
CA LEU A 199 -19.27 1.01 -12.46
C LEU A 199 -18.03 0.87 -13.37
N GLN A 200 -17.03 0.12 -12.92
CA GLN A 200 -15.79 -0.17 -13.66
C GLN A 200 -15.93 -1.34 -14.64
N GLN A 201 -17.07 -2.05 -14.66
CA GLN A 201 -17.33 -3.06 -15.69
C GLN A 201 -17.14 -2.40 -17.07
N PRO A 202 -16.21 -2.91 -17.91
CA PRO A 202 -15.93 -2.32 -19.21
C PRO A 202 -17.21 -2.22 -20.04
N ARG A 203 -17.44 -1.04 -20.65
CA ARG A 203 -18.60 -0.77 -21.53
C ARG A 203 -18.71 -1.76 -22.71
N GLU A 204 -17.64 -2.52 -22.97
CA GLU A 204 -17.54 -3.64 -23.91
C GLU A 204 -18.63 -4.72 -23.68
N PHE A 205 -19.04 -4.98 -22.44
CA PHE A 205 -20.01 -6.05 -22.13
C PHE A 205 -21.47 -5.68 -22.41
N LYS A 206 -21.76 -4.43 -22.81
CA LYS A 206 -23.11 -4.00 -23.23
C LYS A 206 -23.32 -4.02 -24.75
N ILE A 207 -22.31 -4.39 -25.54
CA ILE A 207 -22.43 -4.55 -27.01
C ILE A 207 -22.60 -6.03 -27.36
N SER A 208 -23.67 -6.68 -26.90
CA SER A 208 -24.11 -8.01 -27.40
C SER A 208 -25.63 -8.19 -27.28
N GLY A 209 -26.38 -7.09 -27.37
CA GLY A 209 -27.84 -7.09 -27.25
C GLY A 209 -28.59 -6.44 -28.42
N LEU A 210 -27.95 -6.23 -29.57
CA LEU A 210 -28.62 -5.70 -30.77
C LEU A 210 -28.51 -6.62 -31.98
N ARG A 211 -29.68 -7.16 -32.35
CA ARG A 211 -30.10 -7.73 -33.64
C ARG A 211 -29.48 -9.06 -34.08
N ALA A 212 -30.14 -10.14 -33.69
CA ALA A 212 -30.39 -11.25 -34.60
C ALA A 212 -31.87 -11.24 -35.01
N THR A 213 -32.26 -10.25 -35.82
CA THR A 213 -33.50 -10.34 -36.60
C THR A 213 -33.31 -11.36 -37.71
N GLY A 214 -33.98 -12.51 -37.57
CA GLY A 214 -34.52 -13.30 -38.68
C GLY A 214 -33.53 -13.87 -39.69
N ARG A 215 -33.29 -15.18 -39.61
CA ARG A 215 -33.42 -16.06 -40.78
C ARG A 215 -33.81 -17.47 -40.34
N ARG A 216 -35.03 -17.86 -40.69
CA ARG A 216 -35.54 -19.23 -40.59
C ARG A 216 -34.64 -20.16 -41.42
N CYS A 217 -34.13 -21.22 -40.81
CA CYS A 217 -33.81 -22.45 -41.53
C CYS A 217 -34.58 -23.60 -40.88
N LYS A 218 -35.62 -24.05 -41.60
CA LYS A 218 -36.31 -25.33 -41.37
C LYS A 218 -35.50 -26.43 -42.07
N THR A 219 -35.10 -27.45 -41.34
CA THR A 219 -34.82 -28.81 -41.85
C THR A 219 -34.90 -29.77 -40.65
N ARG A 220 -36.07 -30.38 -40.43
CA ARG A 220 -36.35 -31.82 -40.64
C ARG A 220 -35.39 -32.80 -39.92
N GLN A 221 -35.89 -33.31 -38.77
CA GLN A 221 -36.25 -34.72 -38.56
C GLN A 221 -35.14 -35.79 -38.61
N ALA A 222 -34.70 -36.23 -37.43
CA ALA A 222 -34.48 -37.62 -36.97
C ALA A 222 -33.92 -37.50 -35.54
N GLY A 223 -34.56 -37.96 -34.46
CA GLY A 223 -35.02 -39.33 -34.26
C GLY A 223 -33.84 -40.18 -33.79
N ILE A 224 -33.64 -40.33 -32.49
CA ILE A 224 -33.27 -41.56 -31.77
C ILE A 224 -33.32 -41.28 -30.26
N LYS A 225 -34.23 -42.00 -29.61
CA LYS A 225 -34.31 -42.18 -28.16
C LYS A 225 -33.10 -42.98 -27.69
N LEU A 226 -32.61 -42.71 -26.50
CA LEU A 226 -32.22 -43.79 -25.57
C LEU A 226 -32.36 -43.29 -24.14
N GLN A 227 -33.37 -43.86 -23.48
CA GLN A 227 -33.61 -43.82 -22.05
C GLN A 227 -32.63 -44.74 -21.32
N HIS A 228 -32.43 -44.41 -20.04
CA HIS A 228 -32.24 -45.32 -18.90
C HIS A 228 -30.95 -46.14 -18.78
N ILE A 229 -30.35 -46.03 -17.58
CA ILE A 229 -29.86 -47.06 -16.62
C ILE A 229 -28.98 -46.27 -15.63
N LEU A 230 -29.44 -45.83 -14.45
CA LEU A 230 -29.71 -46.55 -13.20
C LEU A 230 -28.48 -47.30 -12.64
N LEU A 231 -27.68 -46.59 -11.83
CA LEU A 231 -27.25 -46.92 -10.47
C LEU A 231 -26.46 -45.75 -9.87
#